data_AF-Q9PQQ2-F1
#
_entry.id   AF-Q9PQQ2-F1
#
_cell.length_a   1.000
_cell.length_b   1.000
_cell.length_c   1.000
_cell.angle_alpha   90.00
_cell.angle_beta   90.00
_cell.angle_gamma   90.00
#
_symmetry.space_group_name_H-M   'P 1'
#
loop_
_entity.id
_entity.type
_entity.pdbx_description
1 polymer ?
#
loop_
_entity_poly.entity_id
_entity_poly.type
_entity_poly.pdbx_seq_one_letter_code
_entity_poly.pdbx_strand_id
1 'polypeptide(L)' 'MSSIAQDLRKKDSLELEKIVIELKAKLLELRFAAANGEAEKLHTAKEIRKTIARALTILNERELAEKLNNKEANK' A
#
# COMPACT_ATOMS: atom_id res chain seq x y z
N MET A 1 -3.52 13.80 -9.49
CA MET A 1 -3.02 13.24 -8.21
C MET A 1 -4.09 12.51 -7.36
N SER A 2 -5.32 12.26 -7.86
CA SER A 2 -6.48 11.90 -7.00
C SER A 2 -7.07 10.50 -7.16
N SER A 3 -6.98 9.82 -8.32
CA SER A 3 -7.81 8.60 -8.50
C SER A 3 -7.33 7.41 -7.67
N ILE A 4 -6.03 7.10 -7.70
CA ILE A 4 -5.49 5.88 -7.06
C ILE A 4 -5.79 5.86 -5.55
N ALA A 5 -5.68 7.01 -4.86
CA ALA A 5 -5.96 7.06 -3.42
C ALA A 5 -7.45 6.84 -3.11
N GLN A 6 -8.34 7.38 -3.94
CA GLN A 6 -9.78 7.17 -3.81
C GLN A 6 -10.15 5.71 -4.09
N ASP A 7 -9.53 5.10 -5.10
CA ASP A 7 -9.76 3.70 -5.45
C ASP A 7 -9.28 2.75 -4.35
N LEU A 8 -8.13 3.02 -3.73
CA LEU A 8 -7.64 2.24 -2.59
C LEU A 8 -8.55 2.35 -1.36
N ARG A 9 -9.19 3.51 -1.14
CA ARG A 9 -10.13 3.69 -0.02
C ARG A 9 -11.43 2.90 -0.17
N LYS A 10 -11.85 2.61 -1.40
CA LYS A 10 -13.06 1.82 -1.69
C LYS A 10 -12.87 0.31 -1.45
N LYS A 11 -11.63 -0.16 -1.41
CA LYS A 11 -11.29 -1.58 -1.21
C LYS A 11 -11.42 -1.98 0.26
N ASP A 12 -11.75 -3.23 0.50
CA ASP A 12 -11.79 -3.79 1.84
C ASP A 12 -10.39 -3.86 2.48
N SER A 13 -10.31 -3.90 3.81
CA SER A 13 -9.02 -3.95 4.52
C SER A 13 -8.23 -5.20 4.13
N LEU A 14 -8.89 -6.36 4.00
CA LEU A 14 -8.23 -7.60 3.57
C LEU A 14 -7.73 -7.52 2.13
N GLU A 15 -8.49 -6.88 1.24
CA GLU A 15 -8.09 -6.69 -0.15
C GLU A 15 -6.89 -5.74 -0.25
N LEU A 16 -6.88 -4.69 0.58
CA LEU A 16 -5.79 -3.73 0.63
C LEU A 16 -4.49 -4.36 1.12
N GLU A 17 -4.56 -5.25 2.12
CA GLU A 17 -3.42 -6.05 2.57
C GLU A 17 -2.89 -6.98 1.47
N LYS A 18 -3.78 -7.68 0.75
CA LYS A 18 -3.38 -8.52 -0.39
C LYS A 18 -2.64 -7.71 -1.46
N ILE A 19 -3.17 -6.54 -1.81
CA ILE A 19 -2.52 -5.63 -2.77
C ILE A 19 -1.14 -5.18 -2.28
N VAL A 20 -1.00 -4.88 -0.97
CA VAL A 20 0.30 -4.53 -0.40
C VAL A 20 1.29 -5.68 -0.53
N ILE A 21 0.87 -6.93 -0.31
CA ILE A 21 1.72 -8.12 -0.46
C ILE A 21 2.16 -8.29 -1.92
N GLU A 22 1.22 -8.21 -2.87
CA GLU A 22 1.50 -8.32 -4.30
C GLU A 22 2.46 -7.22 -4.79
N LEU A 23 2.24 -5.98 -4.35
CA LEU A 23 3.10 -4.85 -4.70
C LEU A 23 4.51 -4.99 -4.11
N LYS A 24 4.64 -5.59 -2.91
CA LYS A 24 5.96 -5.92 -2.33
C LYS A 24 6.68 -7.00 -3.14
N ALA A 25 5.98 -8.03 -3.60
CA ALA A 25 6.55 -9.06 -4.49
C ALA A 25 7.03 -8.44 -5.81
N LYS A 26 6.21 -7.60 -6.44
CA LYS A 26 6.61 -6.86 -7.65
C LYS A 26 7.81 -5.94 -7.42
N LEU A 27 7.89 -5.30 -6.25
CA LEU A 27 9.06 -4.50 -5.89
C LEU A 27 10.33 -5.34 -5.74
N LEU A 28 10.21 -6.58 -5.26
CA LEU A 28 11.32 -7.53 -5.18
C LEU A 28 11.81 -7.95 -6.58
N GLU A 29 10.89 -8.28 -7.48
CA GLU A 29 11.19 -8.57 -8.89
C GLU A 29 11.92 -7.40 -9.57
N LEU A 30 11.45 -6.17 -9.36
CA LEU A 30 12.10 -4.97 -9.91
C LEU A 30 13.51 -4.74 -9.34
N ARG A 31 13.77 -5.16 -8.10
CA ARG A 31 15.13 -5.11 -7.52
C ARG A 31 16.05 -6.12 -8.20
N PHE A 32 15.57 -7.32 -8.50
CA PHE A 32 16.33 -8.31 -9.26
C PHE A 32 16.59 -7.84 -10.70
N ALA A 33 15.58 -7.29 -11.39
CA ALA A 33 15.74 -6.74 -12.73
C ALA A 33 16.75 -5.58 -12.76
N ALA A 34 16.69 -4.69 -11.76
CA ALA A 34 17.67 -3.60 -11.63
C ALA A 34 19.09 -4.12 -11.38
N ALA A 35 19.26 -5.21 -10.61
CA ALA A 35 20.56 -5.85 -10.40
C ALA A 35 21.08 -6.53 -11.69
N ASN A 36 20.20 -7.05 -12.54
CA ASN A 36 20.54 -7.62 -13.84
C ASN A 36 20.89 -6.56 -14.91
N GLY A 37 20.69 -5.27 -14.63
CA GLY A 37 20.97 -4.17 -15.55
C GLY A 37 19.78 -3.74 -16.42
N GLU A 38 18.57 -4.23 -16.14
CA GLU A 38 17.35 -3.83 -16.85
C GLU A 38 16.80 -2.51 -16.28
N ALA A 39 17.29 -1.38 -16.81
CA ALA A 39 16.96 -0.04 -16.30
C ALA A 39 15.57 0.47 -16.70
N GLU A 40 14.89 -0.19 -17.65
CA GLU A 40 13.68 0.36 -18.30
C GLU A 40 12.54 0.64 -17.33
N LYS A 41 12.44 -0.11 -16.22
CA LYS A 41 11.27 -0.08 -15.33
C LYS A 41 11.52 0.60 -13.98
N LEU A 42 12.65 1.30 -13.79
CA LEU A 42 13.01 1.88 -12.49
C LEU A 42 12.00 2.94 -12.00
N HIS A 43 11.35 3.66 -12.93
CA HIS A 43 10.28 4.61 -12.61
C HIS A 43 9.06 3.93 -11.96
N THR A 44 8.71 2.71 -12.40
CA THR A 44 7.58 1.95 -11.84
C THR A 44 7.81 1.57 -10.38
N ALA A 45 9.07 1.33 -9.97
CA ALA A 45 9.42 1.05 -8.58
C ALA A 45 9.10 2.23 -7.65
N LYS A 46 9.21 3.48 -8.13
CA LYS A 46 8.84 4.68 -7.37
C LYS A 46 7.33 4.76 -7.18
N GLU A 47 6.55 4.45 -8.22
CA GLU A 47 5.09 4.45 -8.15
C GLU A 47 4.56 3.35 -7.24
N ILE A 48 5.08 2.13 -7.37
CA ILE A 48 4.74 0.99 -6.51
C ILE A 48 4.99 1.34 -5.04
N ARG A 49 6.15 1.92 -4.70
CA ARG A 49 6.44 2.37 -3.32
C ARG A 49 5.42 3.38 -2.81
N LYS A 50 5.01 4.34 -3.63
CA LYS A 50 3.99 5.32 -3.27
C LYS A 50 2.62 4.67 -3.07
N THR A 51 2.26 3.70 -3.90
CA THR A 51 0.99 2.96 -3.78
C THR A 51 0.96 2.12 -2.50
N ILE A 52 2.05 1.42 -2.18
CA ILE A 52 2.21 0.68 -0.91
C ILE A 52 2.05 1.63 0.28
N ALA A 53 2.74 2.78 0.26
CA ALA A 53 2.65 3.75 1.35
C ALA A 53 1.22 4.25 1.56
N ARG A 54 0.50 4.60 0.47
CA ARG A 54 -0.91 5.02 0.54
C ARG A 54 -1.82 3.93 1.10
N ALA A 55 -1.64 2.68 0.68
CA ALA A 55 -2.40 1.54 1.18
C ALA A 55 -2.18 1.32 2.69
N LEU A 56 -0.92 1.36 3.13
CA LEU A 56 -0.58 1.23 4.56
C LEU A 56 -1.12 2.40 5.39
N THR A 57 -1.11 3.64 4.85
CA THR A 57 -1.72 4.78 5.54
C THR A 57 -3.21 4.58 5.75
N ILE A 58 -3.95 4.11 4.74
CA ILE A 58 -5.39 3.84 4.85
C ILE A 58 -5.67 2.73 5.87
N LEU A 59 -4.88 1.65 5.88
CA LEU A 59 -5.01 0.57 6.89
C LEU A 59 -4.80 1.12 8.30
N ASN A 60 -3.76 1.94 8.50
CA ASN A 60 -3.48 2.56 9.80
C ASN A 60 -4.56 3.58 10.22
N GLU A 61 -5.12 4.35 9.27
CA GLU A 61 -6.26 5.24 9.53
C GLU A 61 -7.48 4.44 10.06
N ARG A 62 -7.76 3.27 9.47
CA ARG A 62 -8.86 2.38 9.90
C ARG A 62 -8.60 1.78 11.28
N GLU A 63 -7.40 1.24 11.50
CA GLU A 63 -7.00 0.68 12.79
C GLU A 63 -7.05 1.74 13.91
N LEU A 64 -6.63 2.97 13.62
CA LEU A 64 -6.71 4.07 14.57
C LEU A 64 -8.17 4.42 14.90
N ALA A 65 -9.07 4.44 13.91
CA ALA A 65 -10.50 4.67 14.14
C ALA A 65 -11.13 3.56 15.00
N GLU A 66 -10.80 2.29 14.76
CA GLU A 66 -11.25 1.16 15.59
C GLU A 66 -10.74 1.29 17.03
N LYS A 67 -9.47 1.66 17.23
CA LYS A 67 -8.88 1.89 18.56
C LYS A 67 -9.56 3.04 19.31
N LEU A 68 -9.90 4.12 18.63
CA LEU A 68 -10.61 5.26 19.23
C LEU A 68 -12.01 4.82 19.70
N ASN A 69 -12.78 4.12 18.85
CA ASN A 69 -14.09 3.60 19.19
C ASN A 69 -14.03 2.64 20.41
N ASN A 70 -13.06 1.73 20.43
CA ASN A 70 -12.88 0.78 21.54
C ASN A 70 -12.46 1.47 22.85
N LYS A 71 -11.75 2.60 22.78
CA LYS A 71 -11.39 3.39 23.96
C LYS A 71 -12.60 4.14 24.54
N GLU A 72 -13.49 4.64 23.69
CA GLU A 72 -14.73 5.28 24.11
C GLU A 72 -15.71 4.29 24.73
N ALA A 73 -15.78 3.05 24.22
CA ALA A 73 -16.61 2.00 24.80
C ALA A 73 -16.13 1.48 26.17
N ASN A 74 -14.85 1.65 26.48
CA ASN A 74 -14.22 1.19 27.74
C ASN A 74 -14.06 2.31 28.79
N LYS A 75 -14.67 3.48 28.58
CA LYS A 75 -14.69 4.60 29.52
C LYS A 75 -16.07 4.72 30.16
#